data_AF-A0A961IAC7-F1
#
_entry.id   AF-A0A961IAC7-F1
#
_cell.length_a   1.000
_cell.length_b   1.000
_cell.length_c   1.000
_cell.angle_alpha   90.00
_cell.angle_beta   90.00
_cell.angle_gamma   90.00
#
_symmetry.space_group_name_H-M   'P 1'
#
loop_
_entity.id
_entity.type
_entity.pdbx_description
1 polymer ?
#
loop_
_entity_poly.entity_id
_entity_poly.type
_entity_poly.pdbx_seq_one_letter_code
_entity_poly.pdbx_strand_id
1 'polypeptide(L)'
;MSSILLQLRNMRSHVLTHRLIWPGLLLLVALIGAARFAYLNEQDYAWGMDGYYYAAQVNSFRTKGRFFSPDSSPVLHGMVLCSYIFDDIVQANKFCAALLAALAITPIFWLAWRATGQPIAGFFAALAIGASWQFNVFTFEFVKNLGGIVGFLWVLAAGYDLLQSGTWKRVSCIALFPALLLALSAHKLMAGATLLCLIAIGALYLLHALYQRHNVFLKRHLLPLLVGLALLSLAPLLAMLWLPNLLHPDDFQRFTGISLTDWQWAWWSYQKLDHPNWIVSGESLASIALCGLSTIVWIRQGWQKLHHSRLPPEYFFWVVIPVLAFLAQFPLLPFQSYDF
;
A
#
# COMPACT_ATOMS: atom_id res chain seq x y z
N MET A 1 35.12 -30.89 17.21
CA MET A 1 35.62 -29.55 16.81
C MET A 1 35.00 -29.02 15.51
N SER A 2 34.75 -29.85 14.49
CA SER A 2 34.17 -29.41 13.20
C SER A 2 32.74 -28.85 13.30
N SER A 3 31.87 -29.38 14.17
CA SER A 3 30.48 -28.91 14.33
C SER A 3 30.37 -27.51 14.93
N ILE A 4 31.23 -27.17 15.89
CA ILE A 4 31.26 -25.85 16.55
C ILE A 4 31.76 -24.76 15.58
N LEU A 5 32.78 -25.05 14.77
CA LEU A 5 33.26 -24.13 13.74
C LEU A 5 32.22 -23.90 12.65
N LEU A 6 31.45 -24.93 12.28
CA LEU A 6 30.34 -24.79 11.32
C LEU A 6 29.20 -23.93 11.89
N GLN A 7 28.83 -24.13 13.16
CA GLN A 7 27.84 -23.31 13.86
C GLN A 7 28.31 -21.85 14.00
N LEU A 8 29.56 -21.61 14.39
CA LEU A 8 30.11 -20.27 14.50
C LEU A 8 30.15 -19.56 13.14
N ARG A 9 30.49 -20.28 12.06
CA ARG A 9 30.44 -19.76 10.69
C ARG A 9 29.02 -19.39 10.27
N ASN A 10 28.03 -20.25 10.56
CA ASN A 10 26.62 -20.00 10.26
C ASN A 10 26.03 -18.83 11.08
N MET A 11 26.42 -18.68 12.35
CA MET A 11 26.01 -17.53 13.17
C MET A 11 26.63 -16.23 12.65
N ARG A 12 27.92 -16.24 12.26
CA ARG A 12 28.59 -15.05 11.72
C ARG A 12 27.98 -14.61 10.38
N SER A 13 27.64 -15.55 9.50
CA SER A 13 26.98 -15.24 8.22
C SER A 13 25.57 -14.67 8.41
N HIS A 14 24.81 -15.14 9.40
CA HIS A 14 23.49 -14.58 9.72
C HIS A 14 23.58 -13.16 10.30
N VAL A 15 24.54 -12.89 11.19
CA VAL A 15 24.69 -11.55 11.78
C VAL A 15 25.18 -10.52 10.75
N LEU A 16 26.12 -10.90 9.87
CA LEU A 16 26.62 -10.01 8.81
C LEU A 16 25.56 -9.68 7.77
N THR A 17 24.73 -10.67 7.38
CA THR A 17 23.64 -10.44 6.42
C THR A 17 22.60 -9.46 6.98
N HIS A 18 22.21 -9.57 8.26
CA HIS A 18 21.27 -8.63 8.86
C HIS A 18 21.78 -7.18 8.93
N ARG A 19 23.08 -6.96 9.09
CA ARG A 19 23.67 -5.61 9.17
C ARG A 19 23.67 -4.87 7.83
N LEU A 20 23.73 -5.59 6.71
CA LEU A 20 23.76 -4.99 5.37
C LEU A 20 22.37 -4.78 4.76
N ILE A 21 21.35 -5.52 5.23
CA ILE A 21 19.98 -5.42 4.73
C ILE A 21 19.43 -3.99 4.88
N TRP A 22 19.54 -3.41 6.08
CA TRP A 22 18.94 -2.10 6.35
C TRP A 22 19.62 -0.95 5.60
N PRO A 23 20.96 -0.84 5.59
CA PRO A 23 21.64 0.12 4.71
C PRO A 23 21.31 -0.09 3.24
N GLY A 24 21.22 -1.34 2.78
CA GLY A 24 20.82 -1.65 1.40
C GLY A 24 19.41 -1.18 1.08
N LEU A 25 18.45 -1.39 1.99
CA LEU A 25 17.08 -0.91 1.82
C LEU A 25 17.00 0.62 1.84
N LEU A 26 17.71 1.27 2.77
CA LEU A 26 17.78 2.73 2.83
C LEU A 26 18.37 3.32 1.55
N LEU A 27 19.44 2.72 1.02
CA LEU A 27 20.03 3.11 -0.26
C LEU A 27 19.01 2.94 -1.39
N LEU A 28 18.30 1.82 -1.44
CA LEU A 28 17.28 1.58 -2.47
C LEU A 28 16.13 2.61 -2.38
N VAL A 29 15.64 2.92 -1.18
CA VAL A 29 14.64 3.97 -0.94
C VAL A 29 15.16 5.32 -1.42
N ALA A 30 16.39 5.69 -1.07
CA ALA A 30 17.01 6.94 -1.51
C ALA A 30 17.16 7.02 -3.03
N LEU A 31 17.62 5.94 -3.68
CA LEU A 31 17.77 5.87 -5.14
C LEU A 31 16.44 5.99 -5.86
N ILE A 32 15.40 5.27 -5.41
CA ILE A 32 14.06 5.37 -6.01
C ILE A 32 13.47 6.77 -5.80
N GLY A 33 13.60 7.34 -4.60
CA GLY A 33 13.15 8.70 -4.32
C GLY A 33 13.86 9.74 -5.19
N ALA A 34 15.19 9.65 -5.30
CA ALA A 34 15.98 10.56 -6.13
C ALA A 34 15.64 10.42 -7.62
N ALA A 35 15.54 9.20 -8.14
CA ALA A 35 15.16 8.96 -9.53
C ALA A 35 13.75 9.49 -9.84
N ARG A 36 12.80 9.28 -8.93
CA ARG A 36 11.43 9.80 -9.06
C ARG A 36 11.40 11.31 -9.02
N PHE A 37 12.12 11.92 -8.09
CA PHE A 37 12.18 13.37 -7.99
C PHE A 37 12.83 13.98 -9.23
N ALA A 38 13.93 13.40 -9.73
CA ALA A 38 14.57 13.84 -10.97
C ALA A 38 13.59 13.78 -12.16
N TYR A 39 12.90 12.65 -12.35
CA TYR A 39 11.90 12.48 -13.41
C TYR A 39 10.78 13.54 -13.34
N LEU A 40 10.23 13.78 -12.14
CA LEU A 40 9.17 14.79 -11.97
C LEU A 40 9.63 16.23 -12.24
N ASN A 41 10.93 16.50 -12.10
CA ASN A 41 11.54 17.81 -12.37
C ASN A 41 12.05 17.94 -13.82
N GLU A 42 11.85 16.95 -14.70
CA GLU A 42 12.13 17.13 -16.14
C GLU A 42 11.26 18.20 -16.78
N GLN A 43 10.13 18.52 -16.15
CA GLN A 43 9.22 19.59 -16.54
C GLN A 43 9.10 20.58 -15.39
N ASP A 44 9.02 21.88 -15.69
CA ASP A 44 8.89 22.92 -14.66
C ASP A 44 7.47 23.00 -14.09
N TYR A 45 6.46 22.57 -14.85
CA TYR A 45 5.06 22.64 -14.46
C TYR A 45 4.63 21.50 -13.51
N ALA A 46 3.47 21.67 -12.87
CA ALA A 46 2.88 20.65 -12.02
C ALA A 46 2.42 19.45 -12.87
N TRP A 47 2.83 18.25 -12.48
CA TRP A 47 2.42 17.03 -13.16
C TRP A 47 1.03 16.56 -12.73
N GLY A 48 0.33 15.90 -13.67
CA GLY A 48 -0.96 15.24 -13.46
C GLY A 48 -2.16 16.17 -13.37
N MET A 49 -3.35 15.59 -13.46
CA MET A 49 -4.64 16.29 -13.43
C MET A 49 -4.81 17.11 -12.15
N ASP A 50 -4.39 16.56 -11.01
CA ASP A 50 -4.51 17.22 -9.70
C ASP A 50 -3.29 18.06 -9.31
N GLY A 51 -2.25 18.13 -10.14
CA GLY A 51 -0.97 18.77 -9.78
C GLY A 51 -1.11 20.21 -9.31
N TYR A 52 -1.80 21.03 -10.11
CA TYR A 52 -2.07 22.43 -9.76
C TYR A 52 -3.13 22.59 -8.67
N TYR A 53 -4.06 21.64 -8.55
CA TYR A 53 -4.99 21.60 -7.42
C TYR A 53 -4.21 21.48 -6.10
N TYR A 54 -3.25 20.56 -6.01
CA TYR A 54 -2.41 20.43 -4.82
C TYR A 54 -1.54 21.66 -4.59
N ALA A 55 -1.01 22.30 -5.64
CA ALA A 55 -0.26 23.55 -5.51
C ALA A 55 -1.12 24.68 -4.93
N ALA A 56 -2.36 24.83 -5.42
CA ALA A 56 -3.31 25.80 -4.89
C ALA A 56 -3.69 25.52 -3.42
N GLN A 57 -3.87 24.25 -3.07
CA GLN A 57 -4.15 23.83 -1.69
C GLN A 57 -3.02 24.22 -0.73
N VAL A 58 -1.77 23.89 -1.09
CA VAL A 58 -0.59 24.20 -0.28
C VAL A 58 -0.37 25.72 -0.19
N ASN A 59 -0.51 26.44 -1.30
CA ASN A 59 -0.39 27.90 -1.32
C ASN A 59 -1.44 28.57 -0.43
N SER A 60 -2.70 28.15 -0.53
CA SER A 60 -3.77 28.65 0.34
C SER A 60 -3.45 28.38 1.81
N PHE A 61 -2.94 27.20 2.14
CA PHE A 61 -2.58 26.88 3.52
C PHE A 61 -1.46 27.79 4.03
N ARG A 62 -0.39 27.97 3.25
CA ARG A 62 0.75 28.85 3.62
C ARG A 62 0.32 30.30 3.80
N THR A 63 -0.57 30.80 2.94
CA THR A 63 -0.94 32.23 2.91
C THR A 63 -2.12 32.57 3.82
N LYS A 64 -3.06 31.64 4.02
CA LYS A 64 -4.33 31.87 4.73
C LYS A 64 -4.51 31.01 5.97
N GLY A 65 -3.58 30.09 6.26
CA GLY A 65 -3.68 29.13 7.37
C GLY A 65 -4.75 28.05 7.18
N ARG A 66 -5.31 27.90 5.97
CA ARG A 66 -6.33 26.91 5.65
C ARG A 66 -6.28 26.47 4.19
N PHE A 67 -6.67 25.23 3.93
CA PHE A 67 -6.80 24.70 2.58
C PHE A 67 -7.83 25.48 1.77
N PHE A 68 -7.59 25.57 0.46
CA PHE A 68 -8.45 26.24 -0.51
C PHE A 68 -9.82 25.57 -0.63
N SER A 69 -9.81 24.23 -0.77
CA SER A 69 -11.01 23.40 -0.69
C SER A 69 -11.10 22.81 0.73
N PRO A 70 -12.30 22.54 1.28
CA PRO A 70 -12.50 21.88 2.58
C PRO A 70 -12.01 20.41 2.64
N ASP A 71 -11.17 20.03 1.69
CA ASP A 71 -10.41 18.80 1.66
C ASP A 71 -9.13 18.93 2.50
N SER A 72 -9.01 18.08 3.51
CA SER A 72 -7.85 17.99 4.40
C SER A 72 -7.45 16.54 4.52
N SER A 73 -6.18 16.25 4.26
CA SER A 73 -5.60 14.92 4.43
C SER A 73 -4.19 15.03 5.01
N PRO A 74 -3.67 13.99 5.69
CA PRO A 74 -2.29 13.99 6.16
C PRO A 74 -1.27 14.17 5.02
N VAL A 75 -1.62 13.74 3.81
CA VAL A 75 -0.79 13.94 2.61
C VAL A 75 -0.67 15.43 2.29
N LEU A 76 -1.79 16.18 2.27
CA LEU A 76 -1.75 17.62 2.02
C LEU A 76 -0.94 18.36 3.08
N HIS A 77 -1.07 17.97 4.36
CA HIS A 77 -0.23 18.51 5.43
C HIS A 77 1.26 18.16 5.22
N GLY A 78 1.57 16.94 4.78
CA GLY A 78 2.92 16.56 4.38
C GLY A 78 3.48 17.41 3.24
N MET A 79 2.65 17.75 2.25
CA MET A 79 3.03 18.64 1.14
C MET A 79 3.27 20.07 1.63
N VAL A 80 2.44 20.57 2.55
CA VAL A 80 2.70 21.85 3.24
C VAL A 80 4.04 21.82 3.98
N LEU A 81 4.35 20.74 4.69
CA LEU A 81 5.65 20.61 5.37
C LEU A 81 6.81 20.64 4.35
N CYS A 82 6.68 19.94 3.23
CA CYS A 82 7.70 19.97 2.17
C CYS A 82 7.86 21.36 1.54
N SER A 83 6.79 22.17 1.50
CA SER A 83 6.82 23.52 0.94
C SER A 83 7.62 24.54 1.77
N TYR A 84 8.06 24.17 2.98
CA TYR A 84 9.03 24.97 3.74
C TYR A 84 10.49 24.68 3.36
N ILE A 85 10.74 23.62 2.59
CA ILE A 85 12.07 23.23 2.11
C ILE A 85 12.40 23.91 0.78
N PHE A 86 11.38 24.16 -0.05
CA PHE A 86 11.51 24.73 -1.39
C PHE A 86 10.75 26.05 -1.50
N ASP A 87 11.29 27.00 -2.26
CA ASP A 87 10.59 28.25 -2.56
C ASP A 87 9.43 28.02 -3.53
N ASP A 88 9.61 27.11 -4.50
CA ASP A 88 8.56 26.69 -5.43
C ASP A 88 7.67 25.58 -4.84
N ILE A 89 6.38 25.86 -4.75
CA ILE A 89 5.35 24.93 -4.27
C ILE A 89 5.19 23.73 -5.20
N VAL A 90 5.35 23.92 -6.52
CA VAL A 90 5.24 22.82 -7.49
C VAL A 90 6.38 21.82 -7.26
N GLN A 91 7.61 22.31 -7.13
CA GLN A 91 8.75 21.49 -6.78
C GLN A 91 8.59 20.79 -5.41
N ALA A 92 8.08 21.51 -4.39
CA ALA A 92 7.80 20.90 -3.09
C ALA A 92 6.80 19.74 -3.17
N ASN A 93 5.76 19.90 -3.98
CA ASN A 93 4.75 18.86 -4.20
C ASN A 93 5.35 17.63 -4.89
N LYS A 94 6.19 17.83 -5.90
CA LYS A 94 6.95 16.75 -6.57
C LYS A 94 7.86 16.02 -5.60
N PHE A 95 8.54 16.76 -4.72
CA PHE A 95 9.39 16.18 -3.68
C PHE A 95 8.58 15.30 -2.72
N CYS A 96 7.45 15.79 -2.24
CA CYS A 96 6.56 15.01 -1.37
C CYS A 96 6.08 13.72 -2.05
N ALA A 97 5.65 13.82 -3.31
CA ALA A 97 5.22 12.66 -4.09
C ALA A 97 6.34 11.62 -4.27
N ALA A 98 7.55 12.08 -4.62
CA ALA A 98 8.72 11.20 -4.75
C ALA A 98 9.09 10.52 -3.42
N LEU A 99 9.00 11.24 -2.30
CA LEU A 99 9.23 10.69 -0.97
C LEU A 99 8.19 9.62 -0.61
N LEU A 100 6.90 9.87 -0.87
CA LEU A 100 5.85 8.87 -0.65
C LEU A 100 6.07 7.63 -1.52
N ALA A 101 6.44 7.81 -2.79
CA ALA A 101 6.76 6.71 -3.69
C ALA A 101 7.92 5.84 -3.16
N ALA A 102 8.98 6.50 -2.69
CA ALA A 102 10.12 5.83 -2.08
C ALA A 102 9.75 5.08 -0.78
N LEU A 103 8.89 5.66 0.06
CA LEU A 103 8.47 5.03 1.31
C LEU A 103 7.61 3.77 1.08
N ALA A 104 6.82 3.73 0.00
CA ALA A 104 5.91 2.63 -0.30
C ALA A 104 6.63 1.28 -0.56
N ILE A 105 7.88 1.30 -1.03
CA ILE A 105 8.61 0.05 -1.32
C ILE A 105 9.08 -0.66 -0.03
N THR A 106 9.16 0.06 1.08
CA THR A 106 9.64 -0.47 2.37
C THR A 106 8.73 -1.58 2.92
N PRO A 107 7.40 -1.39 3.04
CA PRO A 107 6.51 -2.46 3.48
C PRO A 107 6.46 -3.64 2.48
N ILE A 108 6.68 -3.39 1.19
CA ILE A 108 6.78 -4.46 0.17
C ILE A 108 8.04 -5.31 0.39
N PHE A 109 9.19 -4.66 0.58
CA PHE A 109 10.43 -5.34 0.94
C PHE A 109 10.22 -6.24 2.16
N TRP A 110 9.61 -5.67 3.22
CA TRP A 110 9.35 -6.38 4.47
C TRP A 110 8.43 -7.59 4.23
N LEU A 111 7.29 -7.40 3.57
CA LEU A 111 6.34 -8.47 3.27
C LEU A 111 7.01 -9.62 2.51
N ALA A 112 7.71 -9.34 1.42
CA ALA A 112 8.34 -10.35 0.59
C ALA A 112 9.49 -11.06 1.33
N TRP A 113 10.29 -10.33 2.12
CA TRP A 113 11.31 -10.94 2.96
C TRP A 113 10.71 -11.88 4.01
N ARG A 114 9.65 -11.45 4.71
CA ARG A 114 9.02 -12.24 5.78
C ARG A 114 8.28 -13.48 5.22
N ALA A 115 7.70 -13.36 4.03
CA ALA A 115 7.01 -14.47 3.34
C ALA A 115 7.96 -15.55 2.80
N THR A 116 9.11 -15.14 2.28
CA THR A 116 10.08 -16.06 1.64
C THR A 116 11.20 -16.51 2.59
N GLY A 117 11.44 -15.76 3.67
CA GLY A 117 12.63 -15.89 4.50
C GLY A 117 13.91 -15.34 3.86
N GLN A 118 13.84 -14.79 2.64
CA GLN A 118 15.00 -14.38 1.85
C GLN A 118 15.01 -12.86 1.61
N PRO A 119 16.01 -12.11 2.10
CA PRO A 119 16.08 -10.66 1.91
C PRO A 119 16.17 -10.24 0.44
N ILE A 120 16.82 -11.06 -0.40
CA ILE A 120 16.96 -10.79 -1.83
C ILE A 120 15.60 -10.72 -2.53
N ALA A 121 14.64 -11.56 -2.13
CA ALA A 121 13.28 -11.51 -2.65
C ALA A 121 12.57 -10.21 -2.25
N GLY A 122 12.86 -9.70 -1.04
CA GLY A 122 12.44 -8.37 -0.61
C GLY A 122 12.94 -7.26 -1.52
N PHE A 123 14.24 -7.27 -1.85
CA PHE A 123 14.83 -6.28 -2.76
C PHE A 123 14.21 -6.33 -4.16
N PHE A 124 14.04 -7.52 -4.73
CA PHE A 124 13.39 -7.68 -6.03
C PHE A 124 11.93 -7.20 -6.02
N ALA A 125 11.17 -7.51 -4.96
CA ALA A 125 9.79 -7.04 -4.84
C ALA A 125 9.71 -5.50 -4.72
N ALA A 126 10.60 -4.89 -3.92
CA ALA A 126 10.68 -3.44 -3.78
C ALA A 126 11.07 -2.76 -5.10
N LEU A 127 12.02 -3.32 -5.84
CA LEU A 127 12.40 -2.85 -7.18
C LEU A 127 11.25 -2.99 -8.18
N ALA A 128 10.56 -4.13 -8.19
CA ALA A 128 9.44 -4.38 -9.10
C ALA A 128 8.30 -3.37 -8.90
N ILE A 129 7.94 -3.07 -7.65
CA ILE A 129 6.95 -2.02 -7.34
C ILE A 129 7.50 -0.64 -7.67
N GLY A 130 8.74 -0.34 -7.26
CA GLY A 130 9.37 0.96 -7.52
C GLY A 130 9.53 1.28 -9.00
N ALA A 131 9.65 0.27 -9.87
CA ALA A 131 9.74 0.40 -11.32
C ALA A 131 8.39 0.31 -12.04
N SER A 132 7.31 -0.10 -11.34
CA SER A 132 5.99 -0.31 -11.94
C SER A 132 5.42 0.97 -12.54
N TRP A 133 5.01 0.91 -13.81
CA TRP A 133 4.34 2.03 -14.49
C TRP A 133 3.14 2.55 -13.72
N GLN A 134 2.27 1.66 -13.23
CA GLN A 134 1.07 2.04 -12.50
C GLN A 134 1.40 2.81 -11.22
N PHE A 135 2.46 2.39 -10.54
CA PHE A 135 2.92 3.07 -9.34
C PHE A 135 3.45 4.48 -9.65
N ASN A 136 4.02 4.66 -10.85
CA ASN A 136 4.45 5.97 -11.34
C ASN A 136 3.24 6.88 -11.59
N VAL A 137 2.19 6.36 -12.22
CA VAL A 137 0.94 7.10 -12.43
C VAL A 137 0.37 7.62 -11.12
N PHE A 138 0.32 6.80 -10.06
CA PHE A 138 -0.08 7.28 -8.73
C PHE A 138 0.80 8.38 -8.17
N THR A 139 2.09 8.40 -8.53
CA THR A 139 3.05 9.40 -8.06
C THR A 139 2.80 10.78 -8.67
N PHE A 140 2.28 10.87 -9.89
CA PHE A 140 2.05 12.18 -10.52
C PHE A 140 0.57 12.55 -10.70
N GLU A 141 -0.33 11.59 -10.92
CA GLU A 141 -1.76 11.88 -11.07
C GLU A 141 -2.52 11.95 -9.74
N PHE A 142 -2.16 11.09 -8.78
CA PHE A 142 -3.01 10.80 -7.62
C PHE A 142 -2.22 10.75 -6.30
N VAL A 143 -1.50 11.82 -5.96
CA VAL A 143 -0.59 11.88 -4.81
C VAL A 143 -1.28 11.53 -3.48
N LYS A 144 -2.53 11.96 -3.26
CA LYS A 144 -3.31 11.55 -2.08
C LYS A 144 -3.53 10.04 -2.02
N ASN A 145 -3.85 9.42 -3.16
CA ASN A 145 -4.04 7.98 -3.23
C ASN A 145 -2.71 7.27 -2.97
N LEU A 146 -1.60 7.78 -3.49
CA LEU A 146 -0.26 7.26 -3.20
C LEU A 146 0.04 7.24 -1.70
N GLY A 147 -0.25 8.34 -0.98
CA GLY A 147 -0.11 8.35 0.48
C GLY A 147 -0.97 7.29 1.15
N GLY A 148 -2.24 7.16 0.72
CA GLY A 148 -3.12 6.10 1.21
C GLY A 148 -2.59 4.68 0.93
N ILE A 149 -1.99 4.45 -0.24
CA ILE A 149 -1.33 3.20 -0.63
C ILE A 149 -0.17 2.90 0.30
N VAL A 150 0.67 3.89 0.62
CA VAL A 150 1.79 3.72 1.57
C VAL A 150 1.27 3.23 2.92
N GLY A 151 0.25 3.91 3.47
CA GLY A 151 -0.38 3.50 4.72
C GLY A 151 -0.96 2.09 4.64
N PHE A 152 -1.71 1.80 3.57
CA PHE A 152 -2.31 0.50 3.32
C PHE A 152 -1.28 -0.64 3.28
N LEU A 153 -0.15 -0.44 2.60
CA LEU A 153 0.90 -1.45 2.51
C LEU A 153 1.54 -1.74 3.87
N TRP A 154 1.68 -0.73 4.73
CA TRP A 154 2.13 -0.91 6.12
C TRP A 154 1.11 -1.66 6.98
N VAL A 155 -0.19 -1.40 6.80
CA VAL A 155 -1.27 -2.17 7.44
C VAL A 155 -1.18 -3.64 7.03
N LEU A 156 -0.99 -3.90 5.73
CA LEU A 156 -0.83 -5.25 5.19
C LEU A 156 0.40 -5.97 5.78
N ALA A 157 1.54 -5.28 5.85
CA ALA A 157 2.77 -5.78 6.47
C ALA A 157 2.58 -6.14 7.94
N ALA A 158 1.92 -5.28 8.71
CA ALA A 158 1.63 -5.53 10.12
C ALA A 158 0.62 -6.68 10.31
N GLY A 159 -0.40 -6.75 9.45
CA GLY A 159 -1.37 -7.85 9.42
C GLY A 159 -0.72 -9.20 9.11
N TYR A 160 0.26 -9.21 8.20
CA TYR A 160 1.06 -10.40 7.90
C TYR A 160 1.82 -10.89 9.13
N ASP A 161 2.52 -9.99 9.81
CA ASP A 161 3.25 -10.35 11.04
C ASP A 161 2.29 -10.87 12.12
N LEU A 162 1.11 -10.26 12.30
CA LEU A 162 0.10 -10.75 13.23
C LEU A 162 -0.33 -12.18 12.91
N LEU A 163 -0.66 -12.47 11.66
CA LEU A 163 -1.10 -13.80 11.24
C LEU A 163 0.03 -14.84 11.36
N GLN A 164 1.29 -14.44 11.17
CA GLN A 164 2.45 -15.32 11.32
C GLN A 164 2.77 -15.62 12.80
N SER A 165 2.81 -14.61 13.67
CA SER A 165 3.20 -14.80 15.08
C SER A 165 2.04 -15.02 16.04
N GLY A 166 0.79 -14.91 15.58
CA GLY A 166 -0.42 -14.99 16.42
C GLY A 166 -0.51 -13.89 17.48
N THR A 167 0.40 -12.92 17.46
CA THR A 167 0.55 -11.87 18.46
C THR A 167 1.08 -10.61 17.80
N TRP A 168 0.61 -9.46 18.26
CA TRP A 168 1.13 -8.17 17.83
C TRP A 168 2.51 -7.92 18.46
N LYS A 169 3.51 -7.68 17.63
CA LYS A 169 4.79 -7.14 18.10
C LYS A 169 4.62 -5.67 18.42
N ARG A 170 5.21 -5.18 19.52
CA ARG A 170 5.13 -3.75 19.92
C ARG A 170 5.50 -2.80 18.78
N VAL A 171 6.54 -3.13 18.02
CA VAL A 171 6.99 -2.33 16.86
C VAL A 171 5.92 -2.25 15.78
N SER A 172 5.24 -3.37 15.49
CA SER A 172 4.14 -3.42 14.53
C SER A 172 2.94 -2.57 15.01
N CYS A 173 2.63 -2.56 16.31
CA CYS A 173 1.58 -1.68 16.87
C CYS A 173 1.91 -0.19 16.68
N ILE A 174 3.15 0.20 16.97
CA ILE A 174 3.59 1.61 16.86
C ILE A 174 3.55 2.08 15.41
N ALA A 175 3.96 1.24 14.46
CA ALA A 175 3.90 1.56 13.04
C ALA A 175 2.47 1.51 12.46
N LEU A 176 1.59 0.67 13.04
CA LEU A 176 0.23 0.48 12.54
C LEU A 176 -0.64 1.73 12.71
N PHE A 177 -0.51 2.46 13.82
CA PHE A 177 -1.32 3.66 14.05
C PHE A 177 -1.12 4.75 12.97
N PRO A 178 0.09 5.24 12.68
CA PRO A 178 0.30 6.23 11.61
C PRO A 178 -0.03 5.65 10.23
N ALA A 179 0.18 4.35 10.01
CA ALA A 179 -0.20 3.68 8.77
C ALA A 179 -1.73 3.68 8.55
N LEU A 180 -2.51 3.36 9.59
CA LEU A 180 -3.98 3.41 9.55
C LEU A 180 -4.48 4.84 9.37
N LEU A 181 -3.91 5.80 10.10
CA LEU A 181 -4.27 7.20 9.96
C LEU A 181 -4.08 7.64 8.50
N LEU A 182 -2.91 7.36 7.92
CA LEU A 182 -2.61 7.69 6.54
C LEU A 182 -3.55 6.95 5.56
N ALA A 183 -3.73 5.65 5.70
CA ALA A 183 -4.54 4.84 4.79
C ALA A 183 -6.03 5.22 4.80
N LEU A 184 -6.58 5.54 5.97
CA LEU A 184 -8.00 5.84 6.16
C LEU A 184 -8.35 7.30 5.88
N SER A 185 -7.41 8.24 6.06
CA SER A 185 -7.69 9.68 5.90
C SER A 185 -7.02 10.33 4.69
N ALA A 186 -6.15 9.62 3.95
CA ALA A 186 -5.56 10.17 2.75
C ALA A 186 -6.59 10.31 1.62
N HIS A 187 -7.40 9.27 1.37
CA HIS A 187 -8.40 9.24 0.33
C HIS A 187 -9.50 8.20 0.61
N LYS A 188 -10.74 8.49 0.22
CA LYS A 188 -11.92 7.63 0.48
C LYS A 188 -11.76 6.22 -0.12
N LEU A 189 -11.23 6.10 -1.33
CA LEU A 189 -11.00 4.80 -1.97
C LEU A 189 -10.01 3.94 -1.16
N MET A 190 -8.92 4.54 -0.68
CA MET A 190 -7.93 3.84 0.14
C MET A 190 -8.47 3.49 1.53
N ALA A 191 -9.36 4.33 2.07
CA ALA A 191 -10.07 4.02 3.30
C ALA A 191 -10.91 2.75 3.16
N GLY A 192 -11.73 2.66 2.11
CA GLY A 192 -12.54 1.49 1.80
C GLY A 192 -11.69 0.22 1.62
N ALA A 193 -10.62 0.30 0.82
CA ALA A 193 -9.70 -0.83 0.61
C ALA A 193 -9.05 -1.30 1.92
N THR A 194 -8.64 -0.36 2.78
CA THR A 194 -8.04 -0.65 4.07
C THR A 194 -9.03 -1.33 5.02
N LEU A 195 -10.28 -0.85 5.09
CA LEU A 195 -11.33 -1.47 5.91
C LEU A 195 -11.61 -2.91 5.47
N LEU A 196 -11.74 -3.15 4.16
CA LEU A 196 -11.91 -4.51 3.62
C LEU A 196 -10.73 -5.42 3.98
N CYS A 197 -9.51 -4.91 3.89
CA CYS A 197 -8.31 -5.66 4.26
C CYS A 197 -8.29 -5.99 5.76
N LEU A 198 -8.65 -5.07 6.64
CA LEU A 198 -8.74 -5.31 8.08
C LEU A 198 -9.81 -6.35 8.43
N ILE A 199 -10.99 -6.28 7.78
CA ILE A 199 -12.04 -7.29 7.93
C ILE A 199 -11.51 -8.67 7.53
N ALA A 200 -10.82 -8.75 6.40
CA ALA A 200 -10.26 -10.01 5.91
C ALA A 200 -9.18 -10.56 6.87
N ILE A 201 -8.22 -9.73 7.31
CA ILE A 201 -7.21 -10.11 8.32
C ILE A 201 -7.87 -10.61 9.60
N GLY A 202 -8.90 -9.92 10.10
CA GLY A 202 -9.66 -10.31 11.29
C GLY A 202 -10.37 -11.65 11.12
N ALA A 203 -11.04 -11.87 9.98
CA ALA A 203 -11.73 -13.11 9.68
C ALA A 203 -10.76 -14.30 9.61
N LEU A 204 -9.60 -14.12 8.97
CA LEU A 204 -8.58 -15.17 8.87
C LEU A 204 -7.94 -15.48 10.21
N TYR A 205 -7.68 -14.46 11.01
CA TYR A 205 -7.17 -14.66 12.36
C TYR A 205 -8.18 -15.45 13.20
N LEU A 206 -9.47 -15.12 13.10
CA LEU A 206 -10.52 -15.88 13.77
C LEU A 206 -10.57 -17.33 13.29
N LEU A 207 -10.54 -17.57 11.97
CA LEU A 207 -10.48 -18.92 11.40
C LEU A 207 -9.25 -19.69 11.90
N HIS A 208 -8.08 -19.03 11.98
CA HIS A 208 -6.88 -19.63 12.54
C HIS A 208 -7.07 -20.04 14.00
N ALA A 209 -7.62 -19.14 14.81
CA ALA A 209 -7.83 -19.35 16.22
C ALA A 209 -8.83 -20.49 16.48
N LEU A 210 -9.90 -20.58 15.67
CA LEU A 210 -10.87 -21.68 15.71
C LEU A 210 -10.23 -23.02 15.28
N TYR A 211 -9.39 -23.00 14.24
CA TYR A 211 -8.70 -24.19 13.74
C TYR A 211 -7.72 -24.77 14.76
N GLN A 212 -6.96 -23.92 15.45
CA GLN A 212 -5.97 -24.33 16.46
C GLN A 212 -6.57 -24.98 17.72
N ARG A 213 -7.91 -25.08 17.86
CA ARG A 213 -8.64 -25.87 18.88
C ARG A 213 -8.18 -25.71 20.34
N HIS A 214 -7.53 -24.60 20.70
CA HIS A 214 -7.20 -24.29 22.09
C HIS A 214 -8.16 -23.22 22.63
N ASN A 215 -9.15 -23.67 23.41
CA ASN A 215 -10.13 -22.81 24.10
C ASN A 215 -9.48 -21.69 24.95
N VAL A 216 -8.24 -21.89 25.40
CA VAL A 216 -7.46 -20.88 26.15
C VAL A 216 -6.92 -19.78 25.23
N PHE A 217 -6.53 -20.13 24.00
CA PHE A 217 -6.02 -19.16 23.01
C PHE A 217 -7.13 -18.22 22.55
N LEU A 218 -8.33 -18.75 22.30
CA LEU A 218 -9.50 -17.97 21.92
C LEU A 218 -9.81 -16.90 22.98
N LYS A 219 -9.92 -17.27 24.27
CA LYS A 219 -10.25 -16.30 25.33
C LYS A 219 -9.13 -15.27 25.59
N ARG A 220 -7.86 -15.67 25.48
CA ARG A 220 -6.72 -14.81 25.79
C ARG A 220 -6.35 -13.84 24.67
N HIS A 221 -6.62 -14.19 23.41
CA HIS A 221 -6.17 -13.42 22.25
C HIS A 221 -7.30 -12.92 21.34
N LEU A 222 -8.44 -13.62 21.25
CA LEU A 222 -9.55 -13.18 20.39
C LEU A 222 -10.23 -11.94 20.96
N LEU A 223 -10.49 -11.87 22.27
CA LEU A 223 -11.15 -10.71 22.86
C LEU A 223 -10.30 -9.43 22.73
N PRO A 224 -9.00 -9.41 23.06
CA PRO A 224 -8.16 -8.24 22.81
C PRO A 224 -7.98 -7.91 21.33
N LEU A 225 -8.01 -8.90 20.43
CA LEU A 225 -7.96 -8.67 19.00
C LEU A 225 -9.27 -8.06 18.48
N LEU A 226 -10.43 -8.60 18.87
CA LEU A 226 -11.73 -8.06 18.48
C LEU A 226 -11.93 -6.69 19.07
N VAL A 227 -11.53 -6.46 20.32
CA VAL A 227 -11.52 -5.13 20.93
C VAL A 227 -10.50 -4.22 20.25
N GLY A 228 -9.32 -4.72 19.88
CA GLY A 228 -8.32 -3.94 19.16
C GLY A 228 -8.76 -3.56 17.75
N LEU A 229 -9.30 -4.51 16.98
CA LEU A 229 -9.86 -4.28 15.65
C LEU A 229 -11.11 -3.43 15.73
N ALA A 230 -11.99 -3.64 16.71
CA ALA A 230 -13.14 -2.78 16.95
C ALA A 230 -12.65 -1.37 17.30
N LEU A 231 -11.73 -1.17 18.24
CA LEU A 231 -11.22 0.18 18.55
C LEU A 231 -10.49 0.81 17.36
N LEU A 232 -9.72 0.03 16.59
CA LEU A 232 -9.00 0.50 15.41
C LEU A 232 -9.88 0.72 14.18
N SER A 233 -11.09 0.15 14.12
CA SER A 233 -12.06 0.38 13.02
C SER A 233 -13.17 1.34 13.42
N LEU A 234 -13.66 1.23 14.65
CA LEU A 234 -14.66 2.08 15.31
C LEU A 234 -14.11 3.48 15.59
N ALA A 235 -12.83 3.66 15.97
CA ALA A 235 -12.30 5.01 16.16
C ALA A 235 -12.22 5.79 14.84
N PRO A 236 -11.76 5.21 13.71
CA PRO A 236 -11.92 5.82 12.40
C PRO A 236 -13.37 5.99 11.99
N LEU A 237 -14.25 4.98 12.19
CA LEU A 237 -15.70 5.04 11.91
C LEU A 237 -16.41 6.18 12.64
N LEU A 238 -16.13 6.32 13.94
CA LEU A 238 -16.60 7.42 14.77
C LEU A 238 -15.96 8.73 14.31
N ALA A 239 -14.67 8.73 13.98
CA ALA A 239 -14.04 9.89 13.36
C ALA A 239 -14.69 10.23 12.01
N MET A 240 -15.29 9.29 11.26
CA MET A 240 -16.01 9.58 10.01
C MET A 240 -17.23 10.47 10.23
N LEU A 241 -17.78 10.47 11.45
CA LEU A 241 -18.90 11.35 11.81
C LEU A 241 -18.47 12.78 12.12
N TRP A 242 -17.18 13.02 12.43
CA TRP A 242 -16.69 14.30 12.93
C TRP A 242 -15.55 14.92 12.12
N LEU A 243 -14.78 14.11 11.38
CA LEU A 243 -13.67 14.56 10.55
C LEU A 243 -14.12 14.64 9.08
N PRO A 244 -13.97 15.82 8.45
CA PRO A 244 -14.24 15.96 7.03
C PRO A 244 -13.29 15.06 6.22
N ASN A 245 -13.77 14.52 5.10
CA ASN A 245 -13.05 13.69 4.11
C ASN A 245 -12.82 12.21 4.47
N LEU A 246 -13.38 11.74 5.58
CA LEU A 246 -13.54 10.31 5.79
C LEU A 246 -14.74 9.75 5.00
N LEU A 247 -14.82 8.42 4.91
CA LEU A 247 -15.85 7.71 4.17
C LEU A 247 -17.22 7.91 4.84
N HIS A 248 -18.13 8.65 4.21
CA HIS A 248 -19.48 8.89 4.74
C HIS A 248 -20.49 7.90 4.13
N PRO A 249 -21.56 7.48 4.83
CA PRO A 249 -22.64 6.71 4.22
C PRO A 249 -23.19 7.33 2.94
N ASP A 250 -23.23 8.67 2.85
CA ASP A 250 -23.67 9.37 1.64
C ASP A 250 -22.73 9.19 0.45
N ASP A 251 -21.45 8.87 0.68
CA ASP A 251 -20.53 8.51 -0.41
C ASP A 251 -20.97 7.25 -1.14
N PHE A 252 -21.86 6.44 -0.56
CA PHE A 252 -22.44 5.28 -1.25
C PHE A 252 -23.63 5.63 -2.13
N GLN A 253 -24.23 6.82 -1.97
CA GLN A 253 -25.31 7.29 -2.84
C GLN A 253 -24.84 7.40 -4.30
N ARG A 254 -23.55 7.68 -4.54
CA ARG A 254 -22.98 7.69 -5.91
C ARG A 254 -23.02 6.34 -6.62
N PHE A 255 -23.18 5.25 -5.86
CA PHE A 255 -23.33 3.90 -6.43
C PHE A 255 -24.81 3.52 -6.62
N THR A 256 -25.75 4.32 -6.11
CA THR A 256 -27.18 4.07 -6.36
C THR A 256 -27.48 4.36 -7.84
N GLY A 257 -28.05 3.37 -8.54
CA GLY A 257 -28.36 3.48 -9.96
C GLY A 257 -27.26 3.03 -10.93
N ILE A 258 -26.06 2.65 -10.44
CA ILE A 258 -25.05 2.00 -11.29
C ILE A 258 -25.43 0.53 -11.45
N SER A 259 -25.68 0.09 -12.69
CA SER A 259 -25.96 -1.33 -12.96
C SER A 259 -24.67 -2.14 -12.83
N LEU A 260 -24.78 -3.39 -12.33
CA LEU A 260 -23.65 -4.34 -12.33
C LEU A 260 -23.11 -4.61 -13.75
N THR A 261 -23.91 -4.35 -14.79
CA THR A 261 -23.51 -4.46 -16.19
C THR A 261 -22.59 -3.33 -16.66
N ASP A 262 -22.55 -2.21 -15.95
CA ASP A 262 -21.74 -1.04 -16.30
C ASP A 262 -20.31 -1.16 -15.75
N TRP A 263 -20.03 -2.26 -15.03
CA TRP A 263 -18.71 -2.56 -14.50
C TRP A 263 -17.79 -2.94 -15.64
N GLN A 264 -16.91 -2.02 -16.00
CA GLN A 264 -15.88 -2.24 -16.98
C GLN A 264 -14.54 -2.36 -16.28
N TRP A 265 -13.69 -3.23 -16.83
CA TRP A 265 -12.28 -3.24 -16.48
C TRP A 265 -11.67 -1.91 -16.92
N ALA A 266 -11.00 -1.16 -16.03
CA ALA A 266 -10.44 0.15 -16.40
C ALA A 266 -9.62 0.08 -17.67
N TRP A 267 -8.85 -0.99 -17.86
CA TRP A 267 -8.16 -1.25 -19.11
C TRP A 267 -9.05 -1.17 -20.35
N TRP A 268 -10.18 -1.84 -20.31
CA TRP A 268 -11.16 -1.89 -21.41
C TRP A 268 -11.80 -0.52 -21.62
N SER A 269 -11.98 0.26 -20.55
CA SER A 269 -12.44 1.64 -20.62
C SER A 269 -11.37 2.56 -21.23
N TYR A 270 -10.10 2.39 -20.89
CA TYR A 270 -8.99 3.15 -21.48
C TYR A 270 -8.79 2.83 -22.97
N GLN A 271 -9.00 1.58 -23.39
CA GLN A 271 -8.96 1.21 -24.82
C GLN A 271 -10.07 1.88 -25.65
N LYS A 272 -11.18 2.29 -25.02
CA LYS A 272 -12.29 3.00 -25.67
C LYS A 272 -12.10 4.51 -25.72
N LEU A 273 -11.16 5.07 -24.96
CA LEU A 273 -10.77 6.46 -25.12
C LEU A 273 -9.96 6.56 -26.41
N ASP A 274 -10.36 7.44 -27.33
CA ASP A 274 -9.83 7.63 -28.69
C ASP A 274 -8.37 8.17 -28.74
N HIS A 275 -7.53 7.72 -27.80
CA HIS A 275 -6.11 8.04 -27.70
C HIS A 275 -5.27 6.81 -28.09
N PRO A 276 -5.14 6.50 -29.39
CA PRO A 276 -4.40 5.33 -29.89
C PRO A 276 -2.90 5.37 -29.61
N ASN A 277 -2.36 6.44 -29.02
CA ASN A 277 -0.95 6.52 -28.62
C ASN A 277 -0.72 6.14 -27.15
N TRP A 278 -1.78 5.97 -26.36
CA TRP A 278 -1.73 5.34 -25.04
C TRP A 278 -1.83 3.81 -25.18
N ILE A 279 -1.35 3.27 -26.32
CA ILE A 279 -1.00 1.86 -26.44
C ILE A 279 -0.13 1.57 -25.23
N VAL A 280 -0.73 0.81 -24.32
CA VAL A 280 -0.09 -0.16 -23.45
C VAL A 280 1.37 -0.26 -23.82
N SER A 281 2.21 0.54 -23.16
CA SER A 281 3.64 0.47 -23.42
C SER A 281 4.05 -0.99 -23.24
N GLY A 282 5.04 -1.47 -24.00
CA GLY A 282 5.57 -2.82 -23.77
C GLY A 282 5.90 -3.07 -22.28
N GLU A 283 6.19 -2.00 -21.54
CA GLU A 283 6.37 -1.95 -20.09
C GLU A 283 5.10 -2.30 -19.28
N SER A 284 3.92 -1.85 -19.73
CA SER A 284 2.64 -2.20 -19.11
C SER A 284 2.32 -3.68 -19.33
N LEU A 285 2.49 -4.21 -20.55
CA LEU A 285 2.34 -5.65 -20.81
C LEU A 285 3.37 -6.48 -20.04
N ALA A 286 4.62 -6.02 -19.98
CA ALA A 286 5.67 -6.67 -19.21
C ALA A 286 5.36 -6.66 -17.72
N SER A 287 4.84 -5.55 -17.18
CA SER A 287 4.43 -5.45 -15.77
C SER A 287 3.27 -6.39 -15.47
N ILE A 288 2.27 -6.45 -16.35
CA ILE A 288 1.13 -7.39 -16.23
C ILE A 288 1.62 -8.83 -16.32
N ALA A 289 2.49 -9.15 -17.27
CA ALA A 289 3.04 -10.49 -17.44
C ALA A 289 3.91 -10.89 -16.24
N LEU A 290 4.75 -9.99 -15.73
CA LEU A 290 5.58 -10.24 -14.55
C LEU A 290 4.71 -10.40 -13.30
N CYS A 291 3.67 -9.59 -13.12
CA CYS A 291 2.71 -9.74 -12.03
C CYS A 291 1.90 -11.04 -12.16
N GLY A 292 1.46 -11.42 -13.35
CA GLY A 292 0.78 -12.68 -13.62
C GLY A 292 1.70 -13.89 -13.35
N LEU A 293 2.93 -13.87 -13.86
CA LEU A 293 3.91 -14.94 -13.66
C LEU A 293 4.33 -15.07 -12.20
N SER A 294 4.62 -13.95 -11.52
CA SER A 294 4.92 -13.95 -10.08
C SER A 294 3.74 -14.45 -9.27
N THR A 295 2.51 -14.09 -9.63
CA THR A 295 1.27 -14.63 -9.03
C THR A 295 1.19 -16.15 -9.22
N ILE A 296 1.43 -16.66 -10.42
CA ILE A 296 1.40 -18.11 -10.70
C ILE A 296 2.49 -18.84 -9.91
N VAL A 297 3.72 -18.32 -9.89
CA VAL A 297 4.82 -18.89 -9.11
C VAL A 297 4.48 -18.88 -7.62
N TRP A 298 3.90 -17.79 -7.11
CA TRP A 298 3.47 -17.67 -5.72
C TRP A 298 2.35 -18.63 -5.36
N ILE A 299 1.32 -18.76 -6.21
CA ILE A 299 0.23 -19.72 -6.03
C ILE A 299 0.78 -21.15 -6.04
N ARG A 300 1.69 -21.47 -6.96
CA ARG A 300 2.33 -22.79 -7.04
C ARG A 300 3.15 -23.11 -5.80
N GLN A 301 3.94 -22.16 -5.30
CA GLN A 301 4.70 -22.34 -4.05
C GLN A 301 3.77 -22.48 -2.83
N GLY A 302 2.70 -21.69 -2.79
CA GLY A 302 1.62 -21.83 -1.81
C GLY A 302 0.99 -23.21 -1.85
N TRP A 303 0.65 -23.71 -3.04
CA TRP A 303 0.06 -25.04 -3.27
C TRP A 303 0.99 -26.18 -2.85
N GLN A 304 2.29 -26.08 -3.18
CA GLN A 304 3.29 -27.06 -2.76
C GLN A 304 3.44 -27.13 -1.24
N LYS A 305 3.43 -25.97 -0.56
CA LYS A 305 3.37 -25.93 0.91
C LYS A 305 2.08 -26.51 1.46
N LEU A 306 0.95 -26.31 0.76
CA LEU A 306 -0.38 -26.82 1.13
C LEU A 306 -0.44 -28.35 1.17
N HIS A 307 0.26 -29.02 0.25
CA HIS A 307 0.35 -30.49 0.25
C HIS A 307 1.24 -31.04 1.38
N HIS A 308 2.07 -30.21 2.00
CA HIS A 308 3.04 -30.64 3.02
C HIS A 308 2.75 -30.13 4.43
N SER A 309 1.83 -29.18 4.59
CA SER A 309 1.52 -28.59 5.89
C SER A 309 0.01 -28.38 6.06
N ARG A 310 -0.50 -28.67 7.26
CA ARG A 310 -1.90 -28.39 7.65
C ARG A 310 -2.14 -26.88 7.51
N LEU A 311 -3.07 -26.50 6.62
CA LEU A 311 -3.43 -25.14 6.20
C LEU A 311 -3.15 -24.02 7.24
N PRO A 312 -2.06 -23.25 7.10
CA PRO A 312 -1.86 -22.06 7.89
C PRO A 312 -2.58 -20.84 7.26
N PRO A 313 -2.92 -19.80 8.05
CA PRO A 313 -3.62 -18.56 7.61
C PRO A 313 -2.81 -17.74 6.63
N GLU A 314 -1.51 -18.02 6.56
CA GLU A 314 -0.56 -17.46 5.61
C GLU A 314 -1.06 -17.59 4.16
N TYR A 315 -1.90 -18.60 3.87
CA TYR A 315 -2.51 -18.84 2.56
C TYR A 315 -3.27 -17.64 1.98
N PHE A 316 -3.92 -16.84 2.83
CA PHE A 316 -4.55 -15.62 2.37
C PHE A 316 -3.55 -14.67 1.73
N PHE A 317 -2.36 -14.50 2.28
CA PHE A 317 -1.37 -13.61 1.68
C PHE A 317 -0.79 -14.17 0.38
N TRP A 318 -0.70 -15.50 0.26
CA TRP A 318 -0.25 -16.15 -0.96
C TRP A 318 -1.22 -15.98 -2.14
N VAL A 319 -2.51 -15.77 -1.88
CA VAL A 319 -3.53 -15.55 -2.92
C VAL A 319 -3.90 -14.07 -3.03
N VAL A 320 -4.07 -13.39 -1.91
CA VAL A 320 -4.61 -12.03 -1.84
C VAL A 320 -3.56 -10.96 -2.10
N ILE A 321 -2.29 -11.11 -1.72
CA ILE A 321 -1.27 -10.12 -2.13
C ILE A 321 -1.12 -10.10 -3.65
N PRO A 322 -0.97 -11.25 -4.34
CA PRO A 322 -0.89 -11.24 -5.79
C PRO A 322 -2.17 -10.79 -6.47
N VAL A 323 -3.34 -11.20 -5.96
CA VAL A 323 -4.64 -10.76 -6.50
C VAL A 323 -4.87 -9.27 -6.25
N LEU A 324 -4.52 -8.71 -5.09
CA LEU A 324 -4.61 -7.28 -4.85
C LEU A 324 -3.56 -6.49 -5.62
N ALA A 325 -2.34 -7.02 -5.78
CA ALA A 325 -1.32 -6.39 -6.63
C ALA A 325 -1.76 -6.37 -8.10
N PHE A 326 -2.40 -7.46 -8.56
CA PHE A 326 -3.03 -7.54 -9.87
C PHE A 326 -4.21 -6.57 -9.98
N LEU A 327 -5.18 -6.62 -9.06
CA LEU A 327 -6.36 -5.72 -9.07
C LEU A 327 -5.98 -4.24 -8.87
N ALA A 328 -4.92 -3.93 -8.13
CA ALA A 328 -4.40 -2.57 -8.00
C ALA A 328 -3.77 -2.04 -9.31
N GLN A 329 -3.44 -2.92 -10.26
CA GLN A 329 -3.11 -2.52 -11.63
C GLN A 329 -4.34 -2.16 -12.47
N PHE A 330 -5.56 -2.49 -12.00
CA PHE A 330 -6.79 -2.33 -12.76
C PHE A 330 -7.92 -1.77 -11.87
N PRO A 331 -7.96 -0.46 -11.60
CA PRO A 331 -9.06 0.09 -10.82
C PRO A 331 -10.39 -0.22 -11.53
N LEU A 332 -11.33 -0.87 -10.84
CA LEU A 332 -12.71 -0.99 -11.36
C LEU A 332 -13.35 0.39 -11.22
N LEU A 333 -13.50 1.09 -12.34
CA LEU A 333 -14.17 2.40 -12.36
C LEU A 333 -15.45 2.27 -13.19
N PRO A 334 -16.61 2.71 -12.67
CA PRO A 334 -17.75 2.97 -13.51
C PRO A 334 -17.41 4.17 -14.39
N PHE A 335 -17.10 3.94 -15.66
CA PHE A 335 -16.99 4.99 -16.66
C PHE A 335 -18.37 5.25 -17.23
N GLN A 336 -18.99 6.36 -16.83
CA GLN A 336 -19.98 7.00 -17.70
C GLN A 336 -19.19 7.71 -18.80
N SER A 337 -19.49 7.41 -20.07
CA SER A 337 -19.07 8.26 -21.18
C SER A 337 -19.72 9.62 -20.95
N TYR A 338 -18.95 10.58 -20.45
CA TYR A 338 -19.35 11.97 -20.59
C TYR A 338 -19.15 12.30 -22.07
N ASP A 339 -20.24 12.39 -22.80
CA ASP A 339 -20.25 13.05 -24.11
C ASP A 339 -19.84 14.51 -23.85
N PHE A 340 -18.58 14.83 -24.13
CA PHE A 340 -18.04 16.19 -24.06
C PHE A 340 -18.21 16.91 -25.40
#